data_AF-A0A8J6ZVG2-F1
#
_entry.id   AF-A0A8J6ZVG2-F1
#
_cell.length_a   1.000
_cell.length_b   1.000
_cell.length_c   1.000
_cell.angle_alpha   90.00
_cell.angle_beta   90.00
_cell.angle_gamma   90.00
#
_symmetry.space_group_name_H-M   'P 1'
#
loop_
_entity.id
_entity.type
_entity.pdbx_description
1 polymer ?
#
loop_
_entity_poly.entity_id
_entity_poly.type
_entity_poly.pdbx_seq_one_letter_code
_entity_poly.pdbx_strand_id
1 'polypeptide(L)' 'MSEYWIVDAKFKQITLCNWVEVPYEDTVLQGTATIASDVVPNWELIVEQVFVV' A
#
# COMPACT_ATOMS: atom_id res chain seq x y z
N MET A 1 -4.96 -10.78 -10.70
CA MET A 1 -5.08 -9.49 -9.99
C MET A 1 -3.71 -8.84 -10.01
N SER A 2 -3.67 -7.53 -10.23
CA SER A 2 -2.42 -6.77 -10.26
C SER A 2 -2.53 -5.66 -9.23
N GLU A 3 -1.50 -5.53 -8.42
CA GLU A 3 -1.43 -4.58 -7.31
C GLU A 3 -0.18 -3.72 -7.51
N TYR A 4 -0.35 -2.40 -7.40
CA TYR A 4 0.73 -1.43 -7.56
C TYR A 4 0.77 -0.51 -6.36
N TRP A 5 1.96 -0.23 -5.86
CA TRP A 5 2.14 0.65 -4.69
C TRP A 5 2.88 1.90 -5.12
N ILE A 6 2.35 3.04 -4.71
CA ILE A 6 3.02 4.33 -4.85
C ILE A 6 3.57 4.71 -3.48
N VAL A 7 4.89 4.89 -3.40
CA VAL A 7 5.59 5.26 -2.16
C VAL A 7 5.87 6.75 -2.17
N ASP A 8 5.24 7.50 -1.26
CA ASP A 8 5.52 8.91 -1.04
C ASP A 8 6.32 9.10 0.25
N ALA A 9 7.64 9.26 0.10
CA ALA A 9 8.55 9.46 1.22
C ALA A 9 8.42 10.85 1.87
N LYS A 10 7.92 11.85 1.16
CA LYS A 10 7.75 13.21 1.70
C LYS A 10 6.62 13.23 2.73
N PHE A 11 5.52 12.54 2.45
CA PHE A 11 4.37 12.44 3.33
C PHE A 11 4.32 11.15 4.17
N LYS A 12 5.34 10.28 4.03
CA LYS A 12 5.40 8.95 4.68
C LYS A 12 4.11 8.15 4.48
N GLN A 13 3.75 8.00 3.22
CA GLN A 13 2.47 7.45 2.78
C GLN A 13 2.67 6.40 1.69
N ILE A 14 1.78 5.41 1.68
CA ILE A 14 1.67 4.41 0.63
C ILE A 14 0.28 4.50 0.03
N THR A 15 0.19 4.60 -1.30
CA THR A 15 -1.08 4.42 -2.01
C THR A 15 -1.10 3.05 -2.66
N LEU A 16 -2.04 2.21 -2.23
CA LEU A 16 -2.31 0.88 -2.78
C LEU A 16 -3.29 1.02 -3.94
N CYS A 17 -2.89 0.60 -5.14
CA CYS A 17 -3.71 0.63 -6.34
C CYS A 17 -4.06 -0.80 -6.76
N ASN A 18 -5.32 -1.17 -6.56
CA ASN A 18 -5.83 -2.49 -6.90
C ASN A 18 -6.56 -2.46 -8.25
N TRP A 19 -6.15 -3.34 -9.17
CA TRP A 19 -6.87 -3.57 -10.43
C TRP A 19 -8.06 -4.50 -10.19
N VAL A 20 -9.17 -3.92 -9.74
CA VAL A 20 -10.45 -4.62 -9.51
C VAL A 20 -11.39 -4.37 -10.68
N GLU A 21 -11.71 -3.09 -10.96
CA GLU A 21 -12.49 -2.63 -12.11
C GLU A 21 -11.86 -1.35 -12.69
N VAL A 22 -12.46 -0.75 -13.74
CA VAL A 22 -12.02 0.55 -14.26
C VAL A 22 -12.95 1.63 -13.70
N PRO A 23 -12.43 2.63 -12.96
CA PRO A 23 -11.02 2.90 -12.61
C PRO A 23 -10.49 2.03 -11.45
N TYR A 24 -9.17 2.00 -11.27
CA TYR A 24 -8.51 1.34 -10.14
C TYR A 24 -9.06 1.85 -8.81
N GLU A 25 -9.13 0.99 -7.80
CA GLU A 25 -9.39 1.42 -6.43
C GLU A 25 -8.07 1.84 -5.79
N ASP A 26 -8.03 3.06 -5.25
CA ASP A 26 -6.90 3.60 -4.51
C ASP A 26 -7.18 3.65 -3.01
N THR A 27 -6.29 3.04 -2.22
CA THR A 27 -6.33 3.11 -0.76
C THR A 27 -5.06 3.78 -0.27
N VAL A 28 -5.24 4.87 0.46
CA VAL A 28 -4.15 5.68 0.99
C VAL A 28 -3.87 5.30 2.44
N LEU A 29 -2.65 4.86 2.74
CA LEU A 29 -2.22 4.33 4.03
C LEU A 29 -1.05 5.14 4.61
N GLN A 30 -1.09 5.37 5.94
CA GLN A 30 -0.08 6.15 6.67
C GLN A 30 0.15 5.59 8.08
N GLY A 31 1.29 5.97 8.68
CA GLY A 31 1.58 5.70 10.09
C GLY A 31 1.64 4.20 10.41
N THR A 32 0.86 3.77 11.38
CA THR A 32 0.80 2.37 11.83
C THR A 32 -0.20 1.50 11.06
N ALA A 33 -0.77 2.02 9.96
CA ALA A 33 -1.64 1.24 9.09
C ALA A 33 -0.89 0.02 8.52
N THR A 34 -1.57 -1.14 8.51
CA THR A 34 -1.04 -2.36 7.89
C THR A 34 -1.38 -2.37 6.41
N ILE A 35 -0.37 -2.59 5.59
CA ILE A 35 -0.48 -2.84 4.15
C ILE A 35 -0.78 -4.33 4.01
N ALA A 36 -2.02 -4.66 3.67
CA ALA A 36 -2.41 -5.99 3.23
C ALA A 36 -2.28 -6.07 1.71
N SER A 37 -1.78 -7.20 1.20
CA SER A 37 -1.69 -7.45 -0.23
C SER A 37 -2.73 -8.47 -0.66
N ASP A 38 -3.48 -8.16 -1.71
CA ASP A 38 -4.44 -9.08 -2.34
C ASP A 38 -3.73 -10.08 -3.28
N VAL A 39 -2.47 -9.79 -3.64
CA VAL A 39 -1.65 -10.63 -4.53
C VAL A 39 -0.69 -11.54 -3.74
N VAL A 40 -0.15 -11.06 -2.62
CA VAL A 40 0.78 -11.82 -1.77
C VAL A 40 0.06 -12.25 -0.48
N PRO A 41 -0.30 -13.53 -0.32
CA PRO A 41 -1.05 -13.99 0.85
C PRO A 41 -0.24 -13.87 2.14
N ASN A 42 -0.92 -13.56 3.24
CA ASN A 42 -0.34 -13.34 4.58
C ASN A 42 0.75 -12.26 4.61
N TRP A 43 0.69 -11.31 3.66
CA TRP A 43 1.57 -10.16 3.68
C TRP A 43 1.11 -9.18 4.76
N GLU A 44 1.99 -8.93 5.74
CA GLU A 44 1.77 -7.97 6.82
C GLU A 44 2.98 -7.04 6.91
N LEU A 45 2.79 -5.79 6.49
CA LEU A 45 3.81 -4.75 6.60
C LEU A 45 3.15 -3.46 7.11
N ILE A 46 3.72 -2.83 8.12
CA ILE A 46 3.24 -1.54 8.61
C ILE A 46 3.86 -0.41 7.80
N VAL A 47 3.08 0.61 7.43
CA VAL A 47 3.55 1.73 6.60
C VAL A 47 4.83 2.38 7.16
N GLU A 48 4.88 2.64 8.47
CA GLU A 48 6.06 3.19 9.12
C GLU A 48 7.33 2.37 8.89
N GLN A 49 7.25 1.04 8.79
CA GLN A 49 8.39 0.15 8.56
C GLN A 49 9.05 0.36 7.19
N VAL A 50 8.30 0.87 6.20
CA VAL A 50 8.85 1.23 4.88
C VAL A 50 9.81 2.41 4.95
N PHE A 51 9.62 3.29 5.95
CA PHE A 51 10.37 4.54 6.09
C PHE A 51 11.39 4.54 7.24
N VAL A 52 11.64 3.38 7.85
CA VAL A 52 12.72 3.21 8.84
C VAL A 52 14.05 3.14 8.09
N VAL A 53 14.99 4.02 8.44
CA VAL A 53 16.36 4.07 7.93
C VAL A 53 17.32 3.63 9.01
#